data_AF-A0A1L3I9V6-F1
#
_entry.id   AF-A0A1L3I9V6-F1
#
_cell.length_a   1.000
_cell.length_b   1.000
_cell.length_c   1.000
_cell.angle_alpha   90.00
_cell.angle_beta   90.00
_cell.angle_gamma   90.00
#
_symmetry.space_group_name_H-M   'P 1'
#
loop_
_entity.id
_entity.type
_entity.pdbx_description
1 polymer ?
#
loop_
_entity_poly.entity_id
_entity_poly.type
_entity_poly.pdbx_seq_one_letter_code
_entity_poly.pdbx_strand_id
1 'polypeptide(L)'
;MPRVSDYSALLYYLDGDHFRWNAPAELGTQAVITYSFTETGNLADPTISDPFGATEYWSFDADQRDLFREGLALYEQVSGVRFIEIEGRSMINAFGSTGSSAGGWANIAMSGDGFTGSSDLTVDTGIMTKGTYGYVTILHELGHTLGLQHSHDGGLTLEAHADTAENTVMSYNHYPSYVTELGTFDVQAMQHLYGTSDSFDGWEIIGGGSDPIIIRSTGASETVIGTDQNTTINAKGGHDHVQGREADDTLRGADGRDTIIGGLGEDRLFGGNGADVLSGGTTTDAYSGGSDNDVLYGNRGHDVLHGGSGNDRLIGGIGRDTLVGGDGSDTLTGGTGADSFVFDQADAYETDKITDFGRGADVIDLSALWLDNINQLDITKENGTTTITYSTWFEVELTKYTDSLTESDFIFS
;
A
#
# COMPACT_ATOMS: atom_id res chain seq x y z
N MET A 1 -6.69 -37.04 5.88
CA MET A 1 -6.08 -35.74 6.19
C MET A 1 -5.99 -35.61 7.69
N PRO A 2 -4.90 -35.04 8.23
CA PRO A 2 -4.87 -34.63 9.64
C PRO A 2 -6.06 -33.73 9.94
N ARG A 3 -6.64 -33.87 11.13
CA ARG A 3 -7.82 -33.13 11.56
C ARG A 3 -7.52 -32.36 12.82
N VAL A 4 -8.08 -31.17 12.93
CA VAL A 4 -7.93 -30.29 14.10
C VAL A 4 -9.28 -29.95 14.71
N SER A 5 -9.25 -29.52 15.96
CA SER A 5 -10.43 -29.13 16.74
C SER A 5 -10.47 -27.62 17.00
N ASP A 6 -9.67 -26.83 16.27
CA ASP A 6 -9.55 -25.38 16.41
C ASP A 6 -9.55 -24.69 15.03
N TYR A 7 -9.60 -23.36 15.04
CA TYR A 7 -9.73 -22.51 13.85
C TYR A 7 -8.56 -22.59 12.86
N SER A 8 -7.46 -23.28 13.19
CA SER A 8 -6.27 -23.37 12.31
C SER A 8 -6.55 -23.99 10.95
N ALA A 9 -7.59 -24.82 10.83
CA ALA A 9 -8.03 -25.35 9.52
C ALA A 9 -8.54 -24.24 8.58
N LEU A 10 -9.12 -23.15 9.10
CA LEU A 10 -9.59 -22.02 8.30
C LEU A 10 -8.43 -21.18 7.72
N LEU A 11 -7.23 -21.33 8.31
CA LEU A 11 -6.00 -20.65 7.95
C LEU A 11 -5.05 -21.55 7.12
N TYR A 12 -5.49 -22.75 6.73
CA TYR A 12 -4.61 -23.91 6.58
C TYR A 12 -3.55 -23.87 5.47
N TYR A 13 -3.50 -22.87 4.61
CA TYR A 13 -2.21 -22.64 3.96
C TYR A 13 -1.28 -22.07 5.03
N LEU A 14 -0.64 -22.95 5.81
CA LEU A 14 0.49 -22.64 6.70
C LEU A 14 1.80 -22.37 5.91
N ASP A 15 1.64 -21.98 4.64
CA ASP A 15 2.59 -21.32 3.73
C ASP A 15 1.97 -20.02 3.15
N GLY A 16 0.76 -19.65 3.59
CA GLY A 16 -0.22 -18.77 2.92
C GLY A 16 -1.03 -17.88 3.87
N ASP A 17 -0.48 -17.55 5.04
CA ASP A 17 -0.87 -16.35 5.79
C ASP A 17 -0.88 -15.11 4.85
N HIS A 18 -0.11 -15.14 3.76
CA HIS A 18 0.00 -14.13 2.72
C HIS A 18 -1.30 -13.74 1.98
N PHE A 19 -2.39 -14.50 2.06
CA PHE A 19 -3.65 -14.17 1.35
C PHE A 19 -4.60 -13.34 2.21
N ARG A 20 -4.20 -12.10 2.49
CA ARG A 20 -4.93 -11.15 3.33
C ARG A 20 -4.61 -9.72 2.91
N TRP A 21 -5.49 -8.77 3.19
CA TRP A 21 -5.29 -7.40 2.73
C TRP A 21 -4.10 -6.68 3.39
N ASN A 22 -3.68 -7.12 4.57
CA ASN A 22 -2.50 -6.65 5.29
C ASN A 22 -1.28 -7.59 5.14
N ALA A 23 -1.21 -8.38 4.05
CA ALA A 23 -0.15 -9.39 3.88
C ALA A 23 1.29 -8.89 4.05
N PRO A 24 1.65 -7.65 3.67
CA PRO A 24 2.99 -7.11 3.93
C PRO A 24 3.33 -6.91 5.42
N ALA A 25 2.32 -6.78 6.28
CA ALA A 25 2.48 -6.54 7.71
C ALA A 25 2.38 -7.83 8.53
N GLU A 26 2.67 -7.75 9.83
CA GLU A 26 2.52 -8.88 10.74
C GLU A 26 1.06 -9.31 10.90
N LEU A 27 0.86 -10.57 11.29
CA LEU A 27 -0.47 -11.06 11.66
C LEU A 27 -1.03 -10.23 12.83
N GLY A 28 -2.32 -9.90 12.75
CA GLY A 28 -2.99 -9.08 13.75
C GLY A 28 -2.95 -7.57 13.46
N THR A 29 -2.28 -7.13 12.39
CA THR A 29 -2.33 -5.73 11.95
C THR A 29 -3.67 -5.40 11.31
N GLN A 30 -4.28 -4.29 11.72
CA GLN A 30 -5.55 -3.83 11.20
C GLN A 30 -5.51 -3.46 9.70
N ALA A 31 -6.65 -3.55 9.03
CA ALA A 31 -6.77 -3.26 7.60
C ALA A 31 -7.99 -2.37 7.28
N VAL A 32 -7.77 -1.35 6.46
CA VAL A 32 -8.85 -0.59 5.81
C VAL A 32 -9.08 -1.19 4.44
N ILE A 33 -10.33 -1.55 4.12
CA ILE A 33 -10.68 -2.30 2.93
C ILE A 33 -11.79 -1.56 2.21
N THR A 34 -11.60 -1.25 0.93
CA THR A 34 -12.67 -0.65 0.14
C THR A 34 -13.57 -1.70 -0.48
N TYR A 35 -14.85 -1.38 -0.58
CA TYR A 35 -15.80 -2.21 -1.31
C TYR A 35 -16.71 -1.37 -2.17
N SER A 36 -17.32 -2.01 -3.16
CA SER A 36 -18.27 -1.39 -4.07
C SER A 36 -19.33 -2.40 -4.47
N PHE A 37 -20.46 -1.90 -4.94
CA PHE A 37 -21.47 -2.70 -5.62
C PHE A 37 -21.31 -2.50 -7.12
N THR A 38 -21.05 -3.57 -7.87
CA THR A 38 -20.82 -3.45 -9.30
C THR A 38 -22.13 -3.06 -10.00
N GLU A 39 -22.14 -1.88 -10.61
CA GLU A 39 -23.28 -1.37 -11.34
C GLU A 39 -23.49 -2.11 -12.67
N THR A 40 -24.75 -2.19 -13.15
CA THR A 40 -25.12 -2.98 -14.34
C THR A 40 -24.25 -2.70 -15.57
N GLY A 41 -23.81 -1.45 -15.77
CA GLY A 41 -22.97 -1.08 -16.90
C GLY A 41 -21.51 -1.56 -16.83
N ASN A 42 -21.07 -2.00 -15.64
CA ASN A 42 -19.69 -2.41 -15.36
C ASN A 42 -19.57 -3.93 -15.11
N LEU A 43 -20.67 -4.68 -15.13
CA LEU A 43 -20.65 -6.13 -14.98
C LEU A 43 -19.99 -6.78 -16.19
N ALA A 44 -19.11 -7.74 -15.92
CA ALA A 44 -18.55 -8.60 -16.96
C ALA A 44 -19.62 -9.48 -17.60
N ASP A 45 -19.36 -10.00 -18.80
CA ASP A 45 -20.20 -11.01 -19.44
C ASP A 45 -19.81 -12.41 -18.90
N PRO A 46 -20.64 -13.05 -18.06
CA PRO A 46 -20.31 -14.33 -17.44
C PRO A 46 -20.24 -15.47 -18.47
N THR A 47 -20.82 -15.30 -19.66
CA THR A 47 -20.76 -16.31 -20.73
C THR A 47 -19.38 -16.40 -21.39
N ILE A 48 -18.54 -15.37 -21.21
CA ILE A 48 -17.16 -15.34 -21.69
C ILE A 48 -16.26 -16.07 -20.70
N SER A 49 -16.39 -15.78 -19.41
CA SER A 49 -15.53 -16.34 -18.36
C SER A 49 -16.18 -16.19 -16.98
N ASP A 50 -16.93 -17.21 -16.54
CA ASP A 50 -17.33 -17.38 -15.14
C ASP A 50 -16.80 -18.74 -14.63
N PRO A 51 -16.24 -18.80 -13.40
CA PRO A 51 -15.65 -20.04 -12.89
C PRO A 51 -16.65 -21.17 -12.64
N PHE A 52 -17.94 -20.86 -12.48
CA PHE A 52 -18.99 -21.79 -12.05
C PHE A 52 -20.17 -21.89 -13.03
N GLY A 53 -20.05 -21.29 -14.22
CA GLY A 53 -21.01 -21.35 -15.32
C GLY A 53 -22.22 -20.43 -15.17
N ALA A 54 -22.12 -19.31 -14.45
CA ALA A 54 -23.19 -18.33 -14.36
C ALA A 54 -23.67 -17.89 -15.75
N THR A 55 -24.98 -17.70 -15.88
CA THR A 55 -25.64 -17.30 -17.14
C THR A 55 -25.90 -15.80 -17.24
N GLU A 56 -25.95 -15.12 -16.10
CA GLU A 56 -26.18 -13.68 -15.99
C GLU A 56 -25.55 -13.16 -14.70
N TYR A 57 -24.99 -11.94 -14.78
CA TYR A 57 -24.65 -11.14 -13.61
C TYR A 57 -25.60 -9.95 -13.53
N TRP A 58 -25.93 -9.53 -12.30
CA TRP A 58 -26.83 -8.41 -12.03
C TRP A 58 -26.35 -7.60 -10.82
N SER A 59 -26.72 -6.32 -10.78
CA SER A 59 -26.34 -5.43 -9.67
C SER A 59 -27.32 -5.56 -8.52
N PHE A 60 -26.82 -5.49 -7.28
CA PHE A 60 -27.67 -5.51 -6.10
C PHE A 60 -28.60 -4.29 -6.06
N ASP A 61 -29.85 -4.52 -5.68
CA ASP A 61 -30.81 -3.48 -5.35
C ASP A 61 -30.53 -2.86 -3.98
N ALA A 62 -31.28 -1.82 -3.60
CA ALA A 62 -31.04 -1.08 -2.36
C ALA A 62 -31.17 -1.96 -1.10
N ASP A 63 -32.17 -2.85 -1.05
CA ASP A 63 -32.41 -3.70 0.11
C ASP A 63 -31.30 -4.75 0.26
N GLN A 64 -30.82 -5.30 -0.87
CA GLN A 64 -29.70 -6.23 -0.93
C GLN A 64 -28.39 -5.56 -0.49
N ARG A 65 -28.13 -4.32 -0.94
CA ARG A 65 -26.96 -3.54 -0.52
C ARG A 65 -26.97 -3.29 0.99
N ASP A 66 -28.12 -2.94 1.56
CA ASP A 66 -28.25 -2.74 3.02
C ASP A 66 -27.97 -4.02 3.80
N LEU A 67 -28.48 -5.17 3.34
CA LEU A 67 -28.20 -6.47 3.96
C LEU A 67 -26.73 -6.87 3.84
N PHE A 68 -26.07 -6.55 2.72
CA PHE A 68 -24.64 -6.77 2.55
C PHE A 68 -23.81 -5.95 3.54
N ARG A 69 -24.17 -4.66 3.73
CA ARG A 69 -23.55 -3.78 4.73
C ARG A 69 -23.72 -4.32 6.16
N GLU A 70 -24.86 -4.91 6.48
CA GLU A 70 -25.05 -5.59 7.77
C GLU A 70 -24.09 -6.77 7.95
N GLY A 71 -23.77 -7.51 6.87
CA GLY A 71 -22.76 -8.57 6.88
C GLY A 71 -21.35 -8.04 7.13
N LEU A 72 -20.96 -6.96 6.44
CA LEU A 72 -19.68 -6.27 6.66
C LEU A 72 -19.53 -5.82 8.13
N ALA A 73 -20.58 -5.22 8.71
CA ALA A 73 -20.57 -4.73 10.08
C ALA A 73 -20.29 -5.83 11.12
N LEU A 74 -20.68 -7.09 10.86
CA LEU A 74 -20.36 -8.21 11.75
C LEU A 74 -18.85 -8.49 11.80
N TYR A 75 -18.15 -8.38 10.67
CA TYR A 75 -16.69 -8.53 10.61
C TYR A 75 -15.97 -7.36 11.31
N GLU A 76 -16.44 -6.12 11.11
CA GLU A 76 -15.88 -4.93 11.77
C GLU A 76 -16.05 -4.94 13.29
N GLN A 77 -17.13 -5.55 13.79
CA GLN A 77 -17.43 -5.63 15.21
C GLN A 77 -16.47 -6.55 15.97
N VAL A 78 -15.90 -7.55 15.28
CA VAL A 78 -15.13 -8.63 15.93
C VAL A 78 -13.63 -8.56 15.63
N SER A 79 -13.23 -7.81 14.61
CA SER A 79 -11.84 -7.79 14.12
C SER A 79 -11.37 -6.40 13.71
N GLY A 80 -10.07 -6.24 13.54
CA GLY A 80 -9.42 -5.00 13.10
C GLY A 80 -9.58 -4.75 11.60
N VAL A 81 -10.80 -4.89 11.07
CA VAL A 81 -11.15 -4.47 9.71
C VAL A 81 -12.08 -3.27 9.72
N ARG A 82 -11.93 -2.39 8.74
CA ARG A 82 -12.84 -1.27 8.47
C ARG A 82 -13.16 -1.22 6.99
N PHE A 83 -14.44 -1.21 6.65
CA PHE A 83 -14.91 -1.18 5.28
C PHE A 83 -15.32 0.24 4.86
N ILE A 84 -14.85 0.67 3.70
CA ILE A 84 -15.22 1.95 3.10
C ILE A 84 -15.89 1.68 1.76
N GLU A 85 -17.15 2.10 1.63
CA GLU A 85 -17.85 2.01 0.34
C GLU A 85 -17.30 3.07 -0.61
N ILE A 86 -16.98 2.70 -1.85
CA ILE A 86 -16.52 3.62 -2.89
C ILE A 86 -17.31 3.44 -4.20
N GLU A 87 -17.21 4.43 -5.09
CA GLU A 87 -17.68 4.32 -6.47
C GLU A 87 -16.59 3.72 -7.38
N GLY A 88 -17.00 2.86 -8.31
CA GLY A 88 -16.07 2.22 -9.25
C GLY A 88 -15.48 0.93 -8.69
N ARG A 89 -14.31 0.52 -9.22
CA ARG A 89 -13.66 -0.74 -8.83
C ARG A 89 -12.93 -0.56 -7.50
N SER A 90 -13.09 -1.53 -6.62
CA SER A 90 -12.60 -1.54 -5.25
C SER A 90 -11.83 -2.81 -4.91
N MET A 91 -11.39 -2.92 -3.66
CA MET A 91 -10.76 -4.15 -3.15
C MET A 91 -11.75 -5.32 -3.12
N ILE A 92 -13.03 -5.08 -2.76
CA ILE A 92 -14.12 -6.07 -2.84
C ILE A 92 -15.23 -5.54 -3.74
N ASN A 93 -15.54 -6.24 -4.83
CA ASN A 93 -16.57 -5.85 -5.81
C ASN A 93 -17.74 -6.83 -5.72
N ALA A 94 -18.87 -6.37 -5.19
CA ALA A 94 -20.03 -7.23 -4.90
C ALA A 94 -21.12 -7.14 -5.97
N PHE A 95 -21.60 -8.29 -6.44
CA PHE A 95 -22.70 -8.39 -7.40
C PHE A 95 -23.47 -9.71 -7.28
N GLY A 96 -24.56 -9.85 -8.03
CA GLY A 96 -25.38 -11.05 -8.05
C GLY A 96 -25.16 -11.86 -9.32
N SER A 97 -25.43 -13.15 -9.24
CA SER A 97 -25.38 -14.05 -10.40
C SER A 97 -26.66 -14.87 -10.53
N THR A 98 -26.84 -15.51 -11.69
CA THR A 98 -27.93 -16.44 -11.95
C THR A 98 -27.46 -17.66 -12.72
N GLY A 99 -27.84 -18.84 -12.23
CA GLY A 99 -27.60 -20.11 -12.91
C GLY A 99 -26.19 -20.65 -12.72
N SER A 100 -25.52 -20.21 -11.65
CA SER A 100 -24.24 -20.76 -11.23
C SER A 100 -24.44 -22.18 -10.67
N SER A 101 -23.40 -22.99 -10.74
CA SER A 101 -23.35 -24.29 -10.05
C SER A 101 -23.05 -24.17 -8.54
N ALA A 102 -22.68 -22.98 -8.08
CA ALA A 102 -22.41 -22.64 -6.68
C ALA A 102 -23.38 -21.54 -6.20
N GLY A 103 -23.75 -21.56 -4.91
CA GLY A 103 -24.65 -20.56 -4.31
C GLY A 103 -24.04 -19.16 -4.23
N GLY A 104 -22.72 -19.05 -4.36
CA GLY A 104 -21.91 -17.85 -4.41
C GLY A 104 -20.47 -18.25 -4.74
N TRP A 105 -19.62 -17.26 -4.98
CA TRP A 105 -18.19 -17.44 -5.00
C TRP A 105 -17.48 -16.10 -4.75
N ALA A 106 -16.29 -16.15 -4.19
CA ALA A 106 -15.41 -15.00 -4.05
C ALA A 106 -13.95 -15.35 -4.34
N ASN A 107 -13.20 -14.36 -4.82
CA ASN A 107 -11.74 -14.48 -4.85
C ASN A 107 -11.18 -14.26 -3.45
N ILE A 108 -10.17 -15.05 -3.07
CA ILE A 108 -9.45 -14.82 -1.83
C ILE A 108 -8.59 -13.55 -1.99
N ALA A 109 -8.48 -12.72 -0.95
CA ALA A 109 -7.58 -11.56 -0.94
C ALA A 109 -6.20 -11.90 -1.51
N MET A 110 -5.72 -11.09 -2.44
CA MET A 110 -4.39 -11.22 -3.05
C MET A 110 -4.09 -12.59 -3.70
N SER A 111 -5.11 -13.38 -4.07
CA SER A 111 -4.95 -14.74 -4.63
C SER A 111 -4.88 -14.81 -6.16
N GLY A 112 -5.08 -13.69 -6.87
CA GLY A 112 -5.04 -13.62 -8.33
C GLY A 112 -3.63 -13.60 -8.93
N ASP A 113 -3.52 -13.94 -10.21
CA ASP A 113 -2.27 -13.81 -10.99
C ASP A 113 -1.81 -12.35 -10.97
N GLY A 114 -0.69 -12.07 -10.32
CA GLY A 114 -0.13 -10.73 -10.17
C GLY A 114 -0.50 -9.99 -8.88
N PHE A 115 -1.10 -10.66 -7.88
CA PHE A 115 -1.54 -10.06 -6.62
C PHE A 115 -2.49 -8.89 -6.84
N THR A 116 -3.46 -9.04 -7.74
CA THR A 116 -4.41 -7.98 -8.07
C THR A 116 -5.12 -7.51 -6.80
N GLY A 117 -5.04 -6.21 -6.50
CA GLY A 117 -5.70 -5.56 -5.36
C GLY A 117 -7.24 -5.66 -5.33
N SER A 118 -7.86 -6.35 -6.28
CA SER A 118 -9.31 -6.53 -6.35
C SER A 118 -9.74 -7.99 -6.19
N SER A 119 -10.81 -8.21 -5.44
CA SER A 119 -11.56 -9.44 -5.32
C SER A 119 -13.00 -9.21 -5.79
N ASP A 120 -13.55 -10.16 -6.54
CA ASP A 120 -14.96 -10.20 -6.85
C ASP A 120 -15.68 -11.12 -5.86
N LEU A 121 -16.90 -10.75 -5.49
CA LEU A 121 -17.80 -11.53 -4.65
C LEU A 121 -19.18 -11.59 -5.33
N THR A 122 -19.68 -12.81 -5.53
CA THR A 122 -21.02 -13.02 -6.07
C THR A 122 -21.90 -13.88 -5.19
N VAL A 123 -23.21 -13.63 -5.26
CA VAL A 123 -24.26 -14.43 -4.63
C VAL A 123 -25.29 -14.84 -5.69
N ASP A 124 -25.53 -16.15 -5.85
CA ASP A 124 -26.48 -16.73 -6.82
C ASP A 124 -27.90 -16.85 -6.22
N THR A 125 -28.39 -15.78 -5.60
CA THR A 125 -29.77 -15.68 -5.12
C THR A 125 -30.18 -14.23 -4.91
N GLY A 126 -31.39 -13.88 -5.36
CA GLY A 126 -31.98 -12.57 -5.08
C GLY A 126 -32.49 -12.41 -3.64
N ILE A 127 -32.64 -13.50 -2.88
CA ILE A 127 -33.13 -13.49 -1.51
C ILE A 127 -31.93 -13.51 -0.55
N MET A 128 -31.67 -12.37 0.10
CA MET A 128 -30.53 -12.15 1.01
C MET A 128 -30.95 -11.80 2.45
N THR A 129 -32.23 -11.91 2.78
CA THR A 129 -32.72 -11.54 4.13
C THR A 129 -32.10 -12.43 5.21
N LYS A 130 -31.82 -11.86 6.39
CA LYS A 130 -31.32 -12.61 7.55
C LYS A 130 -32.11 -13.91 7.81
N GLY A 131 -31.38 -14.99 8.08
CA GLY A 131 -31.95 -16.32 8.32
C GLY A 131 -32.29 -17.10 7.04
N THR A 132 -31.79 -16.65 5.89
CA THR A 132 -31.89 -17.38 4.62
C THR A 132 -30.52 -17.85 4.15
N TYR A 133 -30.52 -18.78 3.20
CA TYR A 133 -29.29 -19.26 2.57
C TYR A 133 -28.46 -18.12 1.96
N GLY A 134 -29.10 -17.16 1.26
CA GLY A 134 -28.38 -16.04 0.64
C GLY A 134 -27.66 -15.13 1.65
N TYR A 135 -28.22 -14.93 2.84
CA TYR A 135 -27.52 -14.17 3.88
C TYR A 135 -26.29 -14.92 4.41
N VAL A 136 -26.39 -16.23 4.61
CA VAL A 136 -25.24 -17.06 5.00
C VAL A 136 -24.18 -17.04 3.90
N THR A 137 -24.59 -17.09 2.63
CA THR A 137 -23.67 -16.95 1.49
C THR A 137 -22.93 -15.62 1.54
N ILE A 138 -23.60 -14.49 1.83
CA ILE A 138 -22.90 -13.21 2.00
C ILE A 138 -21.79 -13.31 3.05
N LEU A 139 -22.10 -13.85 4.23
CA LEU A 139 -21.10 -13.99 5.30
C LEU A 139 -19.95 -14.93 4.86
N HIS A 140 -20.30 -16.06 4.24
CA HIS A 140 -19.34 -17.04 3.74
C HIS A 140 -18.36 -16.45 2.72
N GLU A 141 -18.90 -15.81 1.67
CA GLU A 141 -18.08 -15.24 0.61
C GLU A 141 -17.27 -14.04 1.10
N LEU A 142 -17.80 -13.23 2.03
CA LEU A 142 -17.01 -12.20 2.71
C LEU A 142 -15.81 -12.80 3.45
N GLY A 143 -16.00 -13.93 4.14
CA GLY A 143 -14.91 -14.68 4.75
C GLY A 143 -13.80 -15.01 3.74
N HIS A 144 -14.14 -15.49 2.54
CA HIS A 144 -13.17 -15.71 1.48
C HIS A 144 -12.45 -14.43 1.05
N THR A 145 -13.18 -13.34 0.81
CA THR A 145 -12.55 -12.05 0.45
C THR A 145 -11.59 -11.52 1.51
N LEU A 146 -11.68 -12.02 2.75
CA LEU A 146 -10.84 -11.63 3.88
C LEU A 146 -9.69 -12.62 4.15
N GLY A 147 -9.61 -13.72 3.41
CA GLY A 147 -8.54 -14.72 3.57
C GLY A 147 -8.97 -16.04 4.19
N LEU A 148 -10.23 -16.19 4.62
CA LEU A 148 -10.71 -17.43 5.21
C LEU A 148 -10.95 -18.49 4.15
N GLN A 149 -10.71 -19.75 4.50
CA GLN A 149 -10.95 -20.90 3.62
C GLN A 149 -11.96 -21.85 4.23
N HIS A 150 -12.46 -22.79 3.42
CA HIS A 150 -13.37 -23.81 3.91
C HIS A 150 -12.72 -24.66 4.99
N SER A 151 -13.50 -25.00 6.00
CA SER A 151 -13.10 -25.88 7.11
C SER A 151 -12.82 -27.33 6.71
N HIS A 152 -13.19 -27.75 5.50
CA HIS A 152 -13.06 -29.13 5.03
C HIS A 152 -12.22 -29.30 3.77
N ASP A 153 -11.70 -28.21 3.21
CA ASP A 153 -10.84 -28.26 2.03
C ASP A 153 -9.36 -28.18 2.43
N GLY A 154 -8.48 -28.69 1.56
CA GLY A 154 -7.04 -28.68 1.82
C GLY A 154 -6.52 -29.86 2.66
N GLY A 155 -5.33 -29.70 3.22
CA GLY A 155 -4.58 -30.76 3.91
C GLY A 155 -4.87 -30.89 5.42
N LEU A 156 -5.35 -29.85 6.11
CA LEU A 156 -5.98 -29.91 7.43
C LEU A 156 -7.44 -29.51 7.28
N THR A 157 -8.28 -30.30 7.92
CA THR A 157 -9.72 -30.06 7.96
C THR A 157 -10.17 -30.06 9.42
N LEU A 158 -11.24 -29.36 9.73
CA LEU A 158 -11.93 -29.48 11.01
C LEU A 158 -12.45 -30.92 11.21
N GLU A 159 -12.48 -31.36 12.46
CA GLU A 159 -13.27 -32.53 12.82
C GLU A 159 -14.76 -32.29 12.59
N ALA A 160 -15.51 -33.34 12.27
CA ALA A 160 -16.93 -33.22 11.88
C ALA A 160 -17.85 -32.59 12.95
N HIS A 161 -17.45 -32.60 14.22
CA HIS A 161 -18.21 -31.94 15.30
C HIS A 161 -17.86 -30.46 15.48
N ALA A 162 -16.74 -30.03 14.89
CA ALA A 162 -16.24 -28.67 14.86
C ALA A 162 -16.63 -27.97 13.55
N ASP A 163 -16.74 -28.72 12.45
CA ASP A 163 -17.20 -28.28 11.13
C ASP A 163 -18.74 -28.14 11.06
N THR A 164 -19.26 -27.07 11.68
CA THR A 164 -20.68 -26.74 11.67
C THR A 164 -20.90 -25.24 11.43
N ALA A 165 -22.06 -24.88 10.88
CA ALA A 165 -22.40 -23.49 10.60
C ALA A 165 -22.46 -22.60 11.86
N GLU A 166 -22.68 -23.16 13.06
CA GLU A 166 -22.62 -22.40 14.32
C GLU A 166 -21.19 -22.02 14.72
N ASN A 167 -20.20 -22.84 14.35
CA ASN A 167 -18.81 -22.59 14.68
C ASN A 167 -18.10 -21.75 13.63
N THR A 168 -18.47 -21.90 12.35
CA THR A 168 -17.91 -21.14 11.25
C THR A 168 -18.89 -21.02 10.09
N VAL A 169 -19.01 -19.83 9.51
CA VAL A 169 -19.76 -19.61 8.27
C VAL A 169 -19.08 -20.28 7.07
N MET A 170 -17.80 -20.65 7.18
CA MET A 170 -17.01 -21.32 6.13
C MET A 170 -17.32 -22.82 5.98
N SER A 171 -18.20 -23.37 6.82
CA SER A 171 -18.65 -24.76 6.72
C SER A 171 -19.78 -24.90 5.69
N TYR A 172 -19.74 -25.92 4.83
CA TYR A 172 -20.93 -26.29 4.02
C TYR A 172 -22.02 -27.03 4.79
N ASN A 173 -21.80 -27.37 6.07
CA ASN A 173 -22.77 -28.09 6.89
C ASN A 173 -23.76 -27.12 7.56
N HIS A 174 -24.65 -26.54 6.75
CA HIS A 174 -25.64 -25.53 7.18
C HIS A 174 -26.93 -26.11 7.78
N TYR A 175 -27.01 -27.42 8.02
CA TYR A 175 -28.22 -28.04 8.59
C TYR A 175 -28.07 -28.20 10.11
N PRO A 176 -28.95 -27.62 10.95
CA PRO A 176 -30.27 -27.05 10.66
C PRO A 176 -30.36 -25.50 10.60
N SER A 177 -29.26 -24.77 10.52
CA SER A 177 -29.20 -23.33 10.85
C SER A 177 -28.70 -22.44 9.69
N TYR A 178 -29.56 -21.55 9.21
CA TYR A 178 -29.15 -20.36 8.47
C TYR A 178 -28.74 -19.29 9.47
N VAL A 179 -27.46 -19.30 9.85
CA VAL A 179 -26.91 -18.38 10.84
C VAL A 179 -26.98 -16.94 10.37
N THR A 180 -27.06 -16.02 11.34
CA THR A 180 -27.12 -14.57 11.09
C THR A 180 -25.93 -13.81 11.68
N GLU A 181 -24.99 -14.55 12.27
CA GLU A 181 -23.84 -14.07 13.03
C GLU A 181 -22.62 -14.92 12.67
N LEU A 182 -21.43 -14.38 12.93
CA LEU A 182 -20.17 -15.10 12.77
C LEU A 182 -19.98 -16.11 13.91
N GLY A 183 -19.52 -17.30 13.57
CA GLY A 183 -19.20 -18.34 14.53
C GLY A 183 -17.90 -18.04 15.30
N THR A 184 -17.67 -18.78 16.39
CA THR A 184 -16.48 -18.57 17.24
C THR A 184 -15.17 -18.77 16.48
N PHE A 185 -15.11 -19.68 15.50
CA PHE A 185 -13.89 -19.89 14.71
C PHE A 185 -13.68 -18.82 13.66
N ASP A 186 -14.74 -18.23 13.10
CA ASP A 186 -14.62 -17.07 12.21
C ASP A 186 -14.00 -15.89 12.98
N VAL A 187 -14.51 -15.62 14.19
CA VAL A 187 -13.99 -14.55 15.07
C VAL A 187 -12.52 -14.77 15.39
N GLN A 188 -12.14 -15.99 15.81
CA GLN A 188 -10.75 -16.30 16.15
C GLN A 188 -9.81 -16.18 14.94
N ALA A 189 -10.25 -16.65 13.76
CA ALA A 189 -9.46 -16.53 12.53
C ALA A 189 -9.31 -15.07 12.10
N MET A 190 -10.37 -14.28 12.14
CA MET A 190 -10.33 -12.85 11.80
C MET A 190 -9.45 -12.06 12.77
N GLN A 191 -9.51 -12.36 14.07
CA GLN A 191 -8.64 -11.73 15.07
C GLN A 191 -7.17 -12.13 14.91
N HIS A 192 -6.92 -13.35 14.44
CA HIS A 192 -5.57 -13.78 14.11
C HIS A 192 -5.00 -13.02 12.90
N LEU A 193 -5.81 -12.79 11.85
CA LEU A 193 -5.36 -12.12 10.64
C LEU A 193 -5.24 -10.60 10.80
N TYR A 194 -6.23 -9.95 11.40
CA TYR A 194 -6.39 -8.49 11.39
C TYR A 194 -6.44 -7.84 12.79
N GLY A 195 -6.30 -8.64 13.85
CA GLY A 195 -6.40 -8.15 15.22
C GLY A 195 -7.84 -7.92 15.64
N THR A 196 -8.03 -7.25 16.76
CA THR A 196 -9.34 -7.04 17.38
C THR A 196 -9.96 -5.70 16.95
N SER A 197 -11.26 -5.51 17.22
CA SER A 197 -12.00 -4.32 16.76
C SER A 197 -11.49 -3.00 17.33
N ASP A 198 -10.76 -3.05 18.44
CA ASP A 198 -10.10 -1.92 19.12
C ASP A 198 -8.71 -1.58 18.53
N SER A 199 -8.21 -2.33 17.53
CA SER A 199 -6.96 -1.98 16.83
C SER A 199 -7.00 -0.62 16.12
N PHE A 200 -8.19 -0.03 15.96
CA PHE A 200 -8.39 1.32 15.41
C PHE A 200 -8.67 2.38 16.49
N ASP A 201 -8.48 2.08 17.76
CA ASP A 201 -8.74 3.04 18.84
C ASP A 201 -7.92 4.32 18.65
N GLY A 202 -8.62 5.45 18.52
CA GLY A 202 -8.01 6.77 18.27
C GLY A 202 -7.73 7.10 16.80
N TRP A 203 -7.95 6.16 15.88
CA TRP A 203 -7.85 6.41 14.45
C TRP A 203 -9.07 7.16 13.93
N GLU A 204 -8.86 8.01 12.93
CA GLU A 204 -9.91 8.64 12.14
C GLU A 204 -9.79 8.15 10.69
N ILE A 205 -10.85 7.51 10.21
CA ILE A 205 -10.95 7.00 8.84
C ILE A 205 -12.17 7.66 8.19
N ILE A 206 -11.94 8.44 7.13
CA ILE A 206 -12.97 9.21 6.43
C ILE A 206 -12.81 9.06 4.91
N GLY A 207 -13.87 9.40 4.18
CA GLY A 207 -13.94 9.29 2.73
C GLY A 207 -15.01 8.29 2.29
N GLY A 208 -14.89 7.82 1.05
CA GLY A 208 -15.85 6.91 0.44
C GLY A 208 -16.69 7.57 -0.66
N GLY A 209 -17.47 6.76 -1.37
CA GLY A 209 -18.11 7.18 -2.62
C GLY A 209 -17.06 7.69 -3.61
N SER A 210 -17.16 8.96 -3.99
CA SER A 210 -16.18 9.66 -4.83
C SER A 210 -15.14 10.47 -4.04
N ASP A 211 -15.28 10.56 -2.72
CA ASP A 211 -14.39 11.35 -1.87
C ASP A 211 -13.09 10.58 -1.58
N PRO A 212 -11.94 11.27 -1.50
CA PRO A 212 -10.65 10.64 -1.22
C PRO A 212 -10.66 9.99 0.17
N ILE A 213 -9.96 8.86 0.28
CA ILE A 213 -9.83 8.12 1.53
C ILE A 213 -8.74 8.79 2.36
N ILE A 214 -9.04 9.07 3.62
CA ILE A 214 -8.08 9.66 4.55
C ILE A 214 -8.03 8.82 5.81
N ILE A 215 -6.82 8.38 6.16
CA ILE A 215 -6.52 7.62 7.37
C ILE A 215 -5.62 8.49 8.25
N ARG A 216 -6.03 8.73 9.50
CA ARG A 216 -5.20 9.39 10.51
C ARG A 216 -5.05 8.48 11.70
N SER A 217 -3.83 8.01 11.98
CA SER A 217 -3.53 7.18 13.17
C SER A 217 -3.32 8.06 14.41
N THR A 218 -2.61 7.56 15.42
CA THR A 218 -2.41 8.23 16.71
C THR A 218 -1.00 8.80 16.85
N GLY A 219 -0.53 9.05 18.07
CA GLY A 219 0.85 9.48 18.32
C GLY A 219 1.74 8.34 18.81
N ALA A 220 1.38 7.10 18.51
CA ALA A 220 2.12 5.90 18.88
C ALA A 220 2.75 5.29 17.61
N SER A 221 3.60 4.26 17.79
CA SER A 221 4.17 3.52 16.67
C SER A 221 3.16 2.53 16.09
N GLU A 222 2.70 2.79 14.87
CA GLU A 222 1.69 2.03 14.16
C GLU A 222 2.21 1.44 12.84
N THR A 223 1.52 0.41 12.35
CA THR A 223 1.59 0.04 10.93
C THR A 223 0.30 0.49 10.26
N VAL A 224 0.42 1.34 9.24
CA VAL A 224 -0.71 1.95 8.53
C VAL A 224 -0.61 1.56 7.06
N ILE A 225 -1.58 0.79 6.61
CA ILE A 225 -1.67 0.35 5.22
C ILE A 225 -2.85 1.07 4.57
N GLY A 226 -2.58 1.68 3.42
CA GLY A 226 -3.56 2.33 2.56
C GLY A 226 -4.50 1.34 1.88
N THR A 227 -5.25 1.86 0.93
CA THR A 227 -6.19 1.09 0.12
C THR A 227 -5.66 0.97 -1.30
N ASP A 228 -6.42 0.38 -2.22
CA ASP A 228 -6.03 0.37 -3.64
C ASP A 228 -6.57 1.60 -4.41
N GLN A 229 -6.89 2.66 -3.66
CA GLN A 229 -7.40 3.94 -4.14
C GLN A 229 -6.52 5.03 -3.55
N ASN A 230 -6.53 6.20 -4.19
CA ASN A 230 -5.82 7.38 -3.69
C ASN A 230 -6.16 7.62 -2.21
N THR A 231 -5.17 7.37 -1.37
CA THR A 231 -5.26 7.39 0.08
C THR A 231 -4.33 8.48 0.60
N THR A 232 -4.86 9.32 1.49
CA THR A 232 -4.04 10.21 2.32
C THR A 232 -3.84 9.59 3.69
N ILE A 233 -2.60 9.29 4.04
CA ILE A 233 -2.23 8.77 5.36
C ILE A 233 -1.51 9.85 6.16
N ASN A 234 -1.94 10.07 7.40
CA ASN A 234 -1.23 10.88 8.38
C ASN A 234 -0.96 10.05 9.64
N ALA A 235 0.29 9.60 9.78
CA ALA A 235 0.71 8.75 10.89
C ALA A 235 0.93 9.54 12.21
N LYS A 236 1.02 10.87 12.10
CA LYS A 236 1.18 11.89 13.15
C LYS A 236 2.47 11.76 13.96
N GLY A 237 2.63 10.76 14.79
CA GLY A 237 3.87 10.65 15.54
C GLY A 237 4.02 9.25 16.09
N GLY A 238 5.24 8.83 16.38
CA GLY A 238 5.50 7.43 16.63
C GLY A 238 6.75 7.00 15.90
N HIS A 239 6.84 5.71 15.58
CA HIS A 239 7.85 5.18 14.66
C HIS A 239 7.05 4.27 13.75
N ASP A 240 6.55 4.85 12.68
CA ASP A 240 5.45 4.32 11.91
C ASP A 240 5.96 3.55 10.69
N HIS A 241 5.24 2.49 10.35
CA HIS A 241 5.38 1.83 9.06
C HIS A 241 4.16 2.18 8.21
N VAL A 242 4.35 3.00 7.18
CA VAL A 242 3.27 3.50 6.32
C VAL A 242 3.43 2.91 4.93
N GLN A 243 2.36 2.34 4.37
CA GLN A 243 2.35 1.79 3.02
C GLN A 243 1.14 2.27 2.23
N GLY A 244 1.33 2.87 1.05
CA GLY A 244 0.25 3.37 0.18
C GLY A 244 -0.51 2.26 -0.55
N ARG A 245 0.25 1.35 -1.20
CA ARG A 245 -0.20 0.22 -2.03
C ARG A 245 -0.39 0.56 -3.50
N GLU A 246 -1.62 0.68 -3.99
CA GLU A 246 -1.94 1.01 -5.37
C GLU A 246 -2.53 2.43 -5.42
N ALA A 247 -2.42 3.07 -6.59
CA ALA A 247 -2.92 4.40 -6.90
C ALA A 247 -2.05 5.54 -6.32
N ASP A 248 -2.44 6.78 -6.62
CA ASP A 248 -1.60 7.95 -6.32
C ASP A 248 -1.86 8.41 -4.88
N ASP A 249 -0.94 8.08 -3.97
CA ASP A 249 -1.11 8.30 -2.54
C ASP A 249 -0.42 9.57 -2.01
N THR A 250 -0.80 9.96 -0.80
CA THR A 250 -0.11 11.00 -0.03
C THR A 250 0.13 10.51 1.38
N LEU A 251 1.40 10.22 1.69
CA LEU A 251 1.80 9.52 2.92
C LEU A 251 2.66 10.44 3.78
N ARG A 252 2.31 10.56 5.07
CA ARG A 252 3.01 11.43 6.03
C ARG A 252 3.34 10.66 7.30
N GLY A 253 4.62 10.55 7.63
CA GLY A 253 5.11 9.99 8.90
C GLY A 253 4.90 10.96 10.07
N ALA A 254 5.32 12.21 9.86
CA ALA A 254 5.32 13.31 10.82
C ALA A 254 6.37 13.18 11.92
N ASP A 255 6.06 12.89 13.19
CA ASP A 255 7.09 12.85 14.25
C ASP A 255 7.66 11.45 14.49
N GLY A 256 8.97 11.30 14.41
CA GLY A 256 9.74 10.12 14.80
C GLY A 256 10.40 9.43 13.61
N ARG A 257 10.97 8.24 13.82
CA ARG A 257 11.63 7.47 12.76
C ARG A 257 10.60 6.60 12.06
N ASP A 258 10.26 6.97 10.86
CA ASP A 258 9.23 6.33 10.07
C ASP A 258 9.83 5.58 8.87
N THR A 259 9.09 4.58 8.41
CA THR A 259 9.37 3.88 7.16
C THR A 259 8.15 4.01 6.27
N ILE A 260 8.29 4.72 5.16
CA ILE A 260 7.19 5.04 4.24
C ILE A 260 7.44 4.38 2.89
N ILE A 261 6.48 3.59 2.44
CA ILE A 261 6.50 2.89 1.15
C ILE A 261 5.31 3.39 0.32
N GLY A 262 5.57 4.02 -0.83
CA GLY A 262 4.52 4.48 -1.75
C GLY A 262 3.74 3.30 -2.33
N GLY A 263 4.38 2.56 -3.24
CA GLY A 263 3.80 1.36 -3.86
C GLY A 263 3.73 1.52 -5.37
N LEU A 264 2.55 1.35 -5.96
CA LEU A 264 2.27 1.58 -7.37
C LEU A 264 1.45 2.86 -7.50
N GLY A 265 1.78 3.75 -8.44
CA GLY A 265 1.10 5.04 -8.59
C GLY A 265 2.07 6.19 -8.39
N GLU A 266 1.66 7.41 -8.72
CA GLU A 266 2.49 8.61 -8.53
C GLU A 266 2.30 9.16 -7.11
N ASP A 267 3.23 8.78 -6.22
CA ASP A 267 3.10 8.99 -4.79
C ASP A 267 3.75 10.28 -4.30
N ARG A 268 3.22 10.79 -3.17
CA ARG A 268 3.85 11.88 -2.40
C ARG A 268 4.20 11.39 -1.00
N LEU A 269 5.49 11.38 -0.70
CA LEU A 269 6.07 10.80 0.51
C LEU A 269 6.70 11.91 1.36
N PHE A 270 6.25 12.03 2.61
CA PHE A 270 6.75 13.02 3.55
C PHE A 270 7.18 12.32 4.85
N GLY A 271 8.48 12.34 5.16
CA GLY A 271 9.05 11.80 6.40
C GLY A 271 8.58 12.63 7.58
N GLY A 272 9.12 13.84 7.71
CA GLY A 272 8.76 14.78 8.77
C GLY A 272 9.94 15.07 9.67
N ASN A 273 9.77 14.92 10.98
CA ASN A 273 10.86 15.04 11.94
C ASN A 273 11.36 13.64 12.31
N GLY A 274 12.66 13.40 12.22
CA GLY A 274 13.26 12.13 12.61
C GLY A 274 13.96 11.48 11.43
N ALA A 275 14.87 10.56 11.72
CA ALA A 275 15.69 9.92 10.69
C ALA A 275 14.88 8.84 9.96
N ASP A 276 14.26 9.19 8.85
CA ASP A 276 13.24 8.43 8.12
C ASP A 276 13.79 7.61 6.96
N VAL A 277 13.00 6.64 6.51
CA VAL A 277 13.25 5.88 5.29
C VAL A 277 12.04 5.97 4.37
N LEU A 278 12.22 6.60 3.21
CA LEU A 278 11.18 6.75 2.20
C LEU A 278 11.55 5.96 0.95
N SER A 279 10.61 5.18 0.43
CA SER A 279 10.75 4.44 -0.81
C SER A 279 9.46 4.53 -1.61
N GLY A 280 9.51 5.08 -2.81
CA GLY A 280 8.39 5.00 -3.72
C GLY A 280 8.45 3.73 -4.54
N GLY A 281 8.00 3.84 -5.78
CA GLY A 281 7.49 2.74 -6.57
C GLY A 281 8.21 2.50 -7.88
N THR A 282 7.40 2.36 -8.92
CA THR A 282 7.87 2.14 -10.29
C THR A 282 7.53 3.28 -11.25
N THR A 283 7.04 4.37 -10.68
CA THR A 283 6.35 5.51 -11.30
C THR A 283 7.00 6.80 -10.78
N THR A 284 6.60 7.95 -11.32
CA THR A 284 7.17 9.24 -10.89
C THR A 284 6.61 9.62 -9.52
N ASP A 285 7.51 9.68 -8.53
CA ASP A 285 7.17 9.97 -7.15
C ASP A 285 7.85 11.27 -6.67
N ALA A 286 7.29 11.88 -5.62
CA ALA A 286 7.84 13.06 -4.97
C ALA A 286 8.09 12.82 -3.47
N TYR A 287 9.28 13.19 -3.00
CA TYR A 287 9.77 12.89 -1.66
C TYR A 287 10.18 14.17 -0.93
N SER A 288 9.94 14.18 0.37
CA SER A 288 10.51 15.14 1.31
C SER A 288 10.92 14.36 2.57
N GLY A 289 12.22 14.26 2.84
CA GLY A 289 12.74 13.64 4.07
C GLY A 289 12.29 14.46 5.28
N GLY A 290 12.69 15.71 5.33
CA GLY A 290 12.27 16.66 6.36
C GLY A 290 13.42 17.07 7.25
N SER A 291 13.41 16.65 8.51
CA SER A 291 14.44 16.98 9.50
C SER A 291 15.10 15.73 10.06
N ASP A 292 16.40 15.86 10.35
CA ASP A 292 17.32 14.76 10.69
C ASP A 292 17.76 13.96 9.45
N ASN A 293 18.60 12.95 9.66
CA ASN A 293 19.28 12.25 8.57
C ASN A 293 18.38 11.20 7.94
N ASP A 294 17.92 11.45 6.72
CA ASP A 294 16.95 10.65 6.00
C ASP A 294 17.58 9.77 4.91
N VAL A 295 16.85 8.72 4.52
CA VAL A 295 17.20 7.87 3.38
C VAL A 295 16.04 7.78 2.40
N LEU A 296 16.26 8.28 1.19
CA LEU A 296 15.24 8.35 0.13
C LEU A 296 15.63 7.45 -1.04
N TYR A 297 14.71 6.58 -1.45
CA TYR A 297 14.85 5.66 -2.58
C TYR A 297 13.77 5.93 -3.64
N GLY A 298 14.15 6.53 -4.76
CA GLY A 298 13.28 6.77 -5.93
C GLY A 298 12.85 5.49 -6.65
N ASN A 299 13.76 4.51 -6.72
CA ASN A 299 13.58 3.22 -7.39
C ASN A 299 13.49 3.31 -8.92
N ARG A 300 12.29 3.29 -9.51
CA ARG A 300 12.11 3.54 -10.95
C ARG A 300 11.09 4.65 -11.09
N GLY A 301 11.30 5.53 -12.05
CA GLY A 301 10.43 6.70 -12.21
C GLY A 301 11.24 7.88 -12.68
N HIS A 302 10.60 9.01 -12.93
CA HIS A 302 11.31 10.28 -12.99
C HIS A 302 11.03 10.98 -11.67
N ASP A 303 11.89 10.78 -10.68
CA ASP A 303 11.56 11.09 -9.29
C ASP A 303 12.09 12.46 -8.86
N VAL A 304 11.44 13.06 -7.86
CA VAL A 304 11.90 14.31 -7.23
C VAL A 304 12.17 14.04 -5.75
N LEU A 305 13.44 13.99 -5.37
CA LEU A 305 13.89 13.71 -4.02
C LEU A 305 14.43 14.98 -3.37
N HIS A 306 13.84 15.36 -2.23
CA HIS A 306 14.34 16.44 -1.38
C HIS A 306 14.67 15.87 0.01
N GLY A 307 15.95 15.91 0.40
CA GLY A 307 16.42 15.44 1.72
C GLY A 307 15.85 16.29 2.83
N GLY A 308 16.14 17.59 2.80
CA GLY A 308 15.64 18.54 3.78
C GLY A 308 16.77 19.05 4.65
N SER A 309 16.69 18.89 5.96
CA SER A 309 17.78 19.27 6.87
C SER A 309 18.33 18.03 7.55
N GLY A 310 19.64 17.82 7.52
CA GLY A 310 20.25 16.58 7.97
C GLY A 310 21.39 16.20 7.05
N ASN A 311 22.11 15.12 7.39
CA ASN A 311 23.02 14.49 6.44
C ASN A 311 22.26 13.33 5.79
N ASP A 312 21.70 13.58 4.63
CA ASP A 312 20.75 12.73 3.94
C ASP A 312 21.42 11.83 2.92
N ARG A 313 20.72 10.76 2.56
CA ARG A 313 21.14 9.83 1.53
C ARG A 313 20.03 9.65 0.51
N LEU A 314 20.22 10.24 -0.68
CA LEU A 314 19.27 10.19 -1.78
C LEU A 314 19.77 9.25 -2.88
N ILE A 315 18.90 8.33 -3.31
CA ILE A 315 19.13 7.42 -4.43
C ILE A 315 17.97 7.56 -5.41
N GLY A 316 18.20 8.18 -6.58
CA GLY A 316 17.19 8.34 -7.65
C GLY A 316 16.77 6.99 -8.21
N GLY A 317 17.71 6.25 -8.81
CA GLY A 317 17.46 4.89 -9.27
C GLY A 317 17.41 4.81 -10.79
N ILE A 318 16.28 4.41 -11.37
CA ILE A 318 16.12 4.31 -12.82
C ILE A 318 15.19 5.43 -13.29
N GLY A 319 15.72 6.35 -14.08
CA GLY A 319 14.93 7.28 -14.87
C GLY A 319 15.61 8.63 -15.02
N ARG A 320 14.97 9.71 -14.61
CA ARG A 320 15.53 11.06 -14.79
C ARG A 320 15.15 11.80 -13.55
N ASP A 321 16.04 11.73 -12.59
CA ASP A 321 15.71 12.05 -11.22
C ASP A 321 16.26 13.42 -10.89
N THR A 322 15.53 14.15 -10.05
CA THR A 322 15.96 15.43 -9.49
C THR A 322 16.26 15.21 -8.02
N LEU A 323 17.51 15.41 -7.62
CA LEU A 323 17.97 15.23 -6.25
C LEU A 323 18.38 16.58 -5.68
N VAL A 324 17.71 16.99 -4.60
CA VAL A 324 18.02 18.16 -3.79
C VAL A 324 18.43 17.64 -2.41
N GLY A 325 19.69 17.86 -2.02
CA GLY A 325 20.18 17.48 -0.70
C GLY A 325 19.50 18.30 0.39
N GLY A 326 19.85 19.58 0.44
CA GLY A 326 19.27 20.55 1.38
C GLY A 326 20.32 21.08 2.34
N ASP A 327 20.00 21.19 3.63
CA ASP A 327 20.93 21.66 4.66
C ASP A 327 21.64 20.49 5.33
N GLY A 328 22.93 20.32 5.06
CA GLY A 328 23.78 19.32 5.70
C GLY A 328 24.45 18.41 4.68
N SER A 329 25.46 17.68 5.11
CA SER A 329 26.38 17.02 4.18
C SER A 329 25.81 15.72 3.62
N ASP A 330 25.29 15.82 2.41
CA ASP A 330 24.47 14.81 1.79
C ASP A 330 25.26 13.86 0.88
N THR A 331 24.67 12.69 0.66
CA THR A 331 25.15 11.70 -0.28
C THR A 331 24.10 11.42 -1.34
N LEU A 332 24.36 11.90 -2.55
CA LEU A 332 23.47 11.85 -3.69
C LEU A 332 23.94 10.78 -4.69
N THR A 333 23.01 9.96 -5.16
CA THR A 333 23.25 8.92 -6.18
C THR A 333 22.14 9.00 -7.21
N GLY A 334 22.45 9.40 -8.44
CA GLY A 334 21.46 9.56 -9.50
C GLY A 334 20.92 8.21 -9.97
N GLY A 335 21.84 7.26 -10.23
CA GLY A 335 21.49 5.95 -10.73
C GLY A 335 21.67 5.85 -12.25
N THR A 336 20.65 5.41 -12.97
CA THR A 336 20.69 5.37 -14.43
C THR A 336 19.75 6.40 -15.02
N GLY A 337 20.27 7.17 -15.96
CA GLY A 337 19.49 7.96 -16.87
C GLY A 337 20.06 9.36 -16.99
N ALA A 338 19.27 10.41 -16.87
CA ALA A 338 19.81 11.76 -17.00
C ALA A 338 19.31 12.58 -15.81
N ASP A 339 20.14 12.61 -14.78
CA ASP A 339 19.78 13.05 -13.45
C ASP A 339 20.26 14.48 -13.19
N SER A 340 19.54 15.21 -12.35
CA SER A 340 19.83 16.59 -11.98
C SER A 340 20.13 16.65 -10.49
N PHE A 341 21.35 17.04 -10.13
CA PHE A 341 21.77 17.31 -8.75
C PHE A 341 21.67 18.80 -8.51
N VAL A 342 20.69 19.22 -7.72
CA VAL A 342 20.32 20.63 -7.54
C VAL A 342 20.90 21.14 -6.24
N PHE A 343 21.60 22.28 -6.31
CA PHE A 343 22.16 22.96 -5.15
C PHE A 343 21.62 24.40 -5.09
N ASP A 344 21.23 24.83 -3.90
CA ASP A 344 20.77 26.17 -3.59
C ASP A 344 21.52 26.78 -2.38
N GLN A 345 20.91 27.74 -1.72
CA GLN A 345 21.54 28.46 -0.61
C GLN A 345 21.56 27.64 0.70
N ALA A 346 20.76 26.57 0.79
CA ALA A 346 20.77 25.63 1.90
C ALA A 346 22.10 24.86 1.96
N ASP A 347 22.70 24.53 0.80
CA ASP A 347 23.92 23.73 0.70
C ASP A 347 25.21 24.53 1.00
N ALA A 348 25.08 25.65 1.75
CA ALA A 348 26.17 26.56 2.03
C ALA A 348 26.95 26.15 3.29
N TYR A 349 28.28 26.21 3.19
CA TYR A 349 29.29 25.94 4.23
C TYR A 349 29.42 24.47 4.62
N GLU A 350 29.00 23.59 3.74
CA GLU A 350 28.96 22.16 3.93
C GLU A 350 29.40 21.44 2.64
N THR A 351 29.44 20.10 2.64
CA THR A 351 30.11 19.33 1.58
C THR A 351 29.26 18.13 1.17
N ASP A 352 28.66 18.25 -0.01
CA ASP A 352 27.89 17.18 -0.61
C ASP A 352 28.72 16.22 -1.45
N LYS A 353 28.20 15.00 -1.59
CA LYS A 353 28.86 13.92 -2.32
C LYS A 353 27.94 13.34 -3.36
N ILE A 354 28.31 13.48 -4.63
CA ILE A 354 27.69 12.77 -5.73
C ILE A 354 28.50 11.49 -6.01
N THR A 355 27.84 10.33 -5.97
CA THR A 355 28.55 9.03 -5.96
C THR A 355 28.72 8.34 -7.30
N ASP A 356 27.96 8.75 -8.31
CA ASP A 356 27.92 8.12 -9.63
C ASP A 356 27.75 9.09 -10.80
N PHE A 357 28.15 10.35 -10.63
CA PHE A 357 28.07 11.38 -11.66
C PHE A 357 28.63 10.89 -13.01
N GLY A 358 27.95 11.25 -14.10
CA GLY A 358 28.30 10.88 -15.47
C GLY A 358 27.73 9.53 -15.90
N ARG A 359 26.80 8.95 -15.13
CA ARG A 359 26.09 7.72 -15.50
C ARG A 359 24.87 8.05 -16.38
N GLY A 360 25.18 8.64 -17.52
CA GLY A 360 24.23 9.15 -18.49
C GLY A 360 24.48 10.64 -18.72
N ALA A 361 23.43 11.42 -18.97
CA ALA A 361 23.56 12.85 -19.26
C ALA A 361 23.23 13.69 -18.02
N ASP A 362 23.98 13.42 -16.93
CA ASP A 362 23.76 14.05 -15.63
C ASP A 362 24.19 15.52 -15.66
N VAL A 363 23.54 16.33 -14.82
CA VAL A 363 23.82 17.76 -14.68
C VAL A 363 23.87 18.17 -13.21
N ILE A 364 24.73 19.16 -12.93
CA ILE A 364 24.79 19.87 -11.65
C ILE A 364 24.04 21.19 -11.84
N ASP A 365 22.88 21.33 -11.22
CA ASP A 365 22.06 22.53 -11.29
C ASP A 365 22.48 23.52 -10.20
N LEU A 366 23.10 24.62 -10.62
CA LEU A 366 23.54 25.74 -9.80
C LEU A 366 22.74 27.01 -10.15
N SER A 367 21.59 26.89 -10.83
CA SER A 367 20.79 28.03 -11.29
C SER A 367 20.18 28.84 -10.15
N ALA A 368 20.05 28.23 -8.96
CA ALA A 368 19.65 28.91 -7.72
C ALA A 368 20.80 29.68 -7.06
N LEU A 369 22.04 29.47 -7.53
CA LEU A 369 23.23 30.18 -7.10
C LEU A 369 23.53 31.31 -8.11
N TRP A 370 24.05 32.45 -7.65
CA TRP A 370 24.41 33.58 -8.54
C TRP A 370 25.71 33.31 -9.33
N LEU A 371 25.72 32.20 -10.07
CA LEU A 371 26.80 31.70 -10.90
C LEU A 371 26.33 31.66 -12.34
N ASP A 372 27.07 32.32 -13.23
CA ASP A 372 26.69 32.51 -14.63
C ASP A 372 27.45 31.56 -15.57
N ASN A 373 28.60 31.02 -15.15
CA ASN A 373 29.41 30.11 -15.96
C ASN A 373 30.47 29.35 -15.15
N ILE A 374 30.98 28.28 -15.76
CA ILE A 374 31.97 27.35 -15.18
C ILE A 374 33.30 28.02 -14.77
N ASN A 375 33.69 29.16 -15.35
CA ASN A 375 34.97 29.81 -15.00
C ASN A 375 34.97 30.44 -13.61
N GLN A 376 33.81 30.50 -12.95
CA GLN A 376 33.69 30.94 -11.57
C GLN A 376 34.04 29.81 -10.58
N LEU A 377 34.08 28.56 -11.03
CA LEU A 377 34.31 27.38 -10.21
C LEU A 377 35.80 27.01 -10.17
N ASP A 378 36.28 26.63 -8.99
CA ASP A 378 37.58 26.00 -8.80
C ASP A 378 37.39 24.48 -8.82
N ILE A 379 37.91 23.80 -9.86
CA ILE A 379 37.76 22.36 -10.05
C ILE A 379 39.10 21.68 -9.87
N THR A 380 39.19 20.79 -8.87
CA THR A 380 40.40 20.02 -8.54
C THR A 380 40.14 18.52 -8.62
N LYS A 381 41.20 17.74 -8.85
CA LYS A 381 41.10 16.27 -8.97
C LYS A 381 42.19 15.63 -8.13
N GLU A 382 41.78 14.89 -7.10
CA GLU A 382 42.68 14.19 -6.20
C GLU A 382 42.15 12.80 -5.86
N ASN A 383 43.01 11.78 -5.90
CA ASN A 383 42.69 10.41 -5.46
C ASN A 383 41.41 9.77 -6.03
N GLY A 384 40.98 10.18 -7.24
CA GLY A 384 39.77 9.64 -7.88
C GLY A 384 38.48 10.37 -7.50
N THR A 385 38.58 11.50 -6.81
CA THR A 385 37.48 12.44 -6.55
C THR A 385 37.73 13.73 -7.33
N THR A 386 36.70 14.26 -7.98
CA THR A 386 36.69 15.62 -8.52
C THR A 386 35.97 16.51 -7.53
N THR A 387 36.65 17.54 -7.01
CA THR A 387 36.06 18.50 -6.07
C THR A 387 35.81 19.81 -6.80
N ILE A 388 34.58 20.32 -6.71
CA ILE A 388 34.14 21.58 -7.30
C ILE A 388 33.87 22.52 -6.13
N THR A 389 34.53 23.67 -6.12
CA THR A 389 34.31 24.69 -5.10
C THR A 389 33.95 26.03 -5.72
N TYR A 390 33.20 26.82 -4.96
CA TYR A 390 33.03 28.24 -5.22
C TYR A 390 33.28 29.02 -3.93
N SER A 391 34.31 29.87 -3.96
CA SER A 391 34.75 30.62 -2.78
C SER A 391 35.02 29.69 -1.59
N THR A 392 34.65 30.09 -0.37
CA THR A 392 34.81 29.31 0.86
C THR A 392 33.50 28.74 1.38
N TRP A 393 32.42 28.79 0.60
CA TRP A 393 31.08 28.47 1.08
C TRP A 393 30.38 27.38 0.29
N PHE A 394 30.79 27.06 -0.94
CA PHE A 394 30.19 25.96 -1.69
C PHE A 394 31.26 24.93 -2.05
N GLU A 395 30.98 23.66 -1.76
CA GLU A 395 31.83 22.53 -2.08
C GLU A 395 30.98 21.29 -2.40
N VAL A 396 31.25 20.65 -3.55
CA VAL A 396 30.69 19.35 -3.90
C VAL A 396 31.78 18.40 -4.39
N GLU A 397 31.73 17.17 -3.91
CA GLU A 397 32.64 16.09 -4.29
C GLU A 397 31.95 15.09 -5.25
N LEU A 398 32.49 14.95 -6.45
CA LEU A 398 32.13 13.87 -7.38
C LEU A 398 33.05 12.69 -7.12
N THR A 399 32.58 11.71 -6.35
CA THR A 399 33.39 10.52 -6.06
C THR A 399 33.43 9.58 -7.27
N LYS A 400 34.60 9.01 -7.55
CA LYS A 400 34.85 8.11 -8.70
C LYS A 400 34.67 8.73 -10.08
N TYR A 401 34.39 10.03 -10.18
CA TYR A 401 34.38 10.76 -11.44
C TYR A 401 35.74 11.42 -11.68
N THR A 402 36.35 11.11 -12.83
CA THR A 402 37.68 11.65 -13.20
C THR A 402 37.72 12.29 -14.59
N ASP A 403 36.61 12.26 -15.32
CA ASP A 403 36.49 12.87 -16.64
C ASP A 403 36.45 14.40 -16.54
N SER A 404 36.69 15.08 -17.66
CA SER A 404 36.72 16.55 -17.68
C SER A 404 35.31 17.11 -17.71
N LEU A 405 35.00 17.97 -16.74
CA LEU A 405 33.76 18.75 -16.72
C LEU A 405 33.82 19.89 -17.75
N THR A 406 32.66 20.19 -18.32
CA THR A 406 32.40 21.17 -19.37
C THR A 406 31.15 21.96 -19.02
N GLU A 407 30.87 23.03 -19.76
CA GLU A 407 29.70 23.88 -19.52
C GLU A 407 28.36 23.13 -19.65
N SER A 408 28.30 22.01 -20.39
CA SER A 408 27.07 21.21 -20.50
C SER A 408 26.77 20.34 -19.29
N ASP A 409 27.74 20.16 -18.39
CA ASP A 409 27.57 19.37 -17.15
C ASP A 409 26.91 20.21 -16.04
N PHE A 410 26.63 21.49 -16.30
CA PHE A 410 26.08 22.43 -15.34
C PHE A 410 24.87 23.18 -15.89
N ILE A 411 23.99 23.59 -14.99
CA ILE A 411 22.95 24.60 -15.24
C ILE A 411 23.32 25.83 -14.40
N PHE A 412 23.43 26.99 -15.04
CA PHE A 412 23.77 28.29 -14.43
C PHE A 412 22.57 29.25 -14.53
N SER A 413 22.65 30.39 -13.83
CA SER A 413 21.57 31.39 -13.77
C SER A 413 21.31 32.18 -15.06
#